data_AF-A0A968UB70-F1
#
_entry.id   AF-A0A968UB70-F1
#
_cell.length_a   1.000
_cell.length_b   1.000
_cell.length_c   1.000
_cell.angle_alpha   90.00
_cell.angle_beta   90.00
_cell.angle_gamma   90.00
#
_symmetry.space_group_name_H-M   'P 1'
#
loop_
_entity.id
_entity.type
_entity.pdbx_description
1 polymer ?
#
loop_
_entity_poly.entity_id
_entity_poly.type
_entity_poly.pdbx_seq_one_letter_code
_entity_poly.pdbx_strand_id
1 'polypeptide(L)'
;MSYAGLNYQGLQFGSNPGEITNQANFSSPNPLDATGQEQIKLGLTTASEKTFALLGNGINFDGGAATSPRGNIQLGSVAVNSFVTLESIPEGWKVNYDNVSQFQDLTFDNLASVDTSGTGGGNINITGRNIKILNGSAITSNTLGNLDGGKIQIEASDLLEINGSDITGTKLDSLLATVEIFLPFASQISSSTVGSGKGGDVDITAQNLKLIDGGAIELQTFPGSTGTGGNLSIVAMDSIESNGIRPLLGVGDNAINLILPTIPLDTAIDLNQASEIATASISTGDAGNINISTTNIRLEDGATISVSPFSTGKGGTINIDSSQSIEIIGASPRTGSVSSSITANSFADGNAGDLKINTNRLTIRDGGF
;
A
#
# COMPACT_ATOMS: atom_id res chain seq x y z
N MET A 1 -26.89 38.65 23.78
CA MET A 1 -26.16 38.00 22.67
C MET A 1 -25.51 36.74 23.23
N SER A 2 -26.18 35.59 23.08
CA SER A 2 -25.62 34.31 23.49
C SER A 2 -24.63 33.86 22.42
N TYR A 3 -23.35 33.85 22.76
CA TYR A 3 -22.35 33.11 22.00
C TYR A 3 -22.70 31.63 22.19
N ALA A 4 -23.37 31.02 21.21
CA ALA A 4 -23.45 29.57 21.13
C ALA A 4 -22.03 29.09 20.83
N GLY A 5 -21.25 28.85 21.88
CA GLY A 5 -19.94 28.23 21.74
C GLY A 5 -20.15 26.88 21.07
N LEU A 6 -19.67 26.74 19.84
CA LEU A 6 -19.50 25.44 19.23
C LEU A 6 -18.50 24.70 20.13
N ASN A 7 -19.01 23.78 20.96
CA ASN A 7 -18.18 22.89 21.76
C ASN A 7 -17.48 21.94 20.79
N TYR A 8 -16.31 22.33 20.29
CA TYR A 8 -15.44 21.43 19.55
C TYR A 8 -14.93 20.37 20.53
N GLN A 9 -15.42 19.14 20.40
CA GLN A 9 -14.80 17.99 21.05
C GLN A 9 -13.53 17.66 20.28
N GLY A 10 -12.41 17.50 20.98
CA GLY A 10 -11.12 17.32 20.34
C GLY A 10 -9.99 17.09 21.32
N LEU A 11 -8.80 16.88 20.77
CA LEU A 11 -7.56 16.74 21.51
C LEU A 11 -6.70 17.99 21.30
N GLN A 12 -6.35 18.66 22.40
CA GLN A 12 -5.39 19.75 22.40
C GLN A 12 -3.99 19.20 22.63
N PHE A 13 -3.14 19.31 21.62
CA PHE A 13 -1.71 19.06 21.72
C PHE A 13 -1.06 20.33 22.28
N GLY A 14 -0.54 20.27 23.50
CA GLY A 14 0.09 21.41 24.17
C GLY A 14 1.48 21.73 23.59
N SER A 15 2.34 22.34 24.41
CA SER A 15 3.70 22.70 23.99
C SER A 15 4.71 21.57 24.05
N ASN A 16 4.37 20.42 24.65
CA ASN A 16 5.25 19.26 24.80
C ASN A 16 4.52 17.90 24.69
N PRO A 17 3.71 17.65 23.63
CA PRO A 17 3.21 16.31 23.33
C PRO A 17 4.37 15.37 23.01
N GLY A 18 4.27 14.12 23.46
CA GLY A 18 5.27 13.09 23.17
C GLY A 18 5.01 12.35 21.87
N GLU A 19 6.05 11.68 21.39
CA GLU A 19 5.95 10.63 20.37
C GLU A 19 5.24 9.40 20.93
N ILE A 20 4.50 8.69 20.07
CA ILE A 20 3.90 7.39 20.37
C ILE A 20 4.69 6.30 19.66
N THR A 21 5.19 5.31 20.39
CA THR A 21 5.79 4.11 19.79
C THR A 21 4.91 2.89 20.03
N ASN A 22 4.43 2.25 18.96
CA ASN A 22 3.71 0.98 19.01
C ASN A 22 4.64 -0.19 18.70
N GLN A 23 4.81 -1.07 19.68
CA GLN A 23 5.55 -2.34 19.58
C GLN A 23 4.65 -3.56 19.90
N ALA A 24 3.33 -3.39 19.91
CA ALA A 24 2.40 -4.47 20.24
C ALA A 24 2.41 -5.53 19.14
N ASN A 25 2.89 -6.74 19.46
CA ASN A 25 3.08 -7.82 18.49
C ASN A 25 2.36 -9.10 18.91
N PHE A 26 1.14 -8.96 19.47
CA PHE A 26 0.30 -10.11 19.80
C PHE A 26 -0.18 -10.80 18.52
N SER A 27 -0.17 -12.14 18.51
CA SER A 27 -0.64 -12.95 17.39
C SER A 27 -1.60 -14.04 17.88
N SER A 28 -2.52 -14.46 17.01
CA SER A 28 -3.45 -15.57 17.25
C SER A 28 -3.36 -16.62 16.14
N PRO A 29 -3.68 -17.90 16.40
CA PRO A 29 -3.79 -18.90 15.34
C PRO A 29 -4.74 -18.46 14.22
N ASN A 30 -4.37 -18.72 12.96
CA ASN A 30 -5.25 -18.47 11.82
C ASN A 30 -6.40 -19.49 11.84
N PRO A 31 -7.67 -19.07 12.01
CA PRO A 31 -8.80 -20.00 12.05
C PRO A 31 -9.09 -20.67 10.69
N LEU A 32 -8.53 -20.15 9.59
CA LEU A 32 -8.66 -20.73 8.26
C LEU A 32 -7.56 -21.76 7.94
N ASP A 33 -6.51 -21.82 8.76
CA ASP A 33 -5.45 -22.81 8.61
C ASP A 33 -5.76 -24.06 9.43
N ALA A 34 -6.11 -25.14 8.72
CA ALA A 34 -6.38 -26.44 9.33
C ALA A 34 -5.13 -27.08 9.98
N THR A 35 -3.92 -26.62 9.64
CA THR A 35 -2.66 -27.10 10.23
C THR A 35 -2.29 -26.41 11.54
N GLY A 36 -2.92 -25.25 11.79
CA GLY A 36 -2.66 -24.40 12.97
C GLY A 36 -1.24 -23.85 13.05
N GLN A 37 -0.50 -23.87 11.94
CA GLN A 37 0.87 -23.36 11.86
C GLN A 37 0.89 -21.86 11.54
N GLU A 38 -0.12 -21.36 10.82
CA GLU A 38 -0.24 -19.96 10.51
C GLU A 38 -0.74 -19.14 11.70
N GLN A 39 -0.14 -17.97 11.89
CA GLN A 39 -0.56 -16.99 12.87
C GLN A 39 -0.96 -15.68 12.19
N ILE A 40 -1.99 -15.04 12.73
CA ILE A 40 -2.42 -13.69 12.38
C ILE A 40 -1.85 -12.74 13.41
N LYS A 41 -1.07 -11.77 12.97
CA LYS A 41 -0.57 -10.67 13.81
C LYS A 41 -1.70 -9.68 14.05
N LEU A 42 -2.04 -9.43 15.31
CA LEU A 42 -3.17 -8.59 15.74
C LEU A 42 -2.72 -7.29 16.43
N GLY A 43 -1.64 -7.35 17.22
CA GLY A 43 -1.15 -6.19 17.98
C GLY A 43 -2.22 -5.50 18.85
N LEU A 44 -2.37 -4.18 18.70
CA LEU A 44 -3.44 -3.40 19.33
C LEU A 44 -4.75 -3.61 18.58
N THR A 45 -5.76 -4.21 19.22
CA THR A 45 -7.00 -4.58 18.54
C THR A 45 -8.27 -4.01 19.18
N THR A 46 -9.30 -3.79 18.36
CA THR A 46 -10.65 -3.43 18.79
C THR A 46 -11.65 -4.53 18.47
N ALA A 47 -12.86 -4.41 19.01
CA ALA A 47 -14.00 -5.17 18.49
C ALA A 47 -14.26 -4.81 17.01
N SER A 48 -14.93 -5.72 16.28
CA SER A 48 -15.31 -5.50 14.89
C SER A 48 -16.14 -4.22 14.72
N GLU A 49 -15.98 -3.54 13.59
CA GLU A 49 -16.73 -2.32 13.22
C GLU A 49 -16.51 -1.13 14.21
N LYS A 50 -15.42 -1.15 14.99
CA LYS A 50 -15.06 -0.06 15.91
C LYS A 50 -13.88 0.75 15.41
N THR A 51 -13.62 1.87 16.08
CA THR A 51 -12.52 2.78 15.74
C THR A 51 -11.35 2.57 16.70
N PHE A 52 -10.18 2.29 16.14
CA PHE A 52 -8.89 2.46 16.79
C PHE A 52 -8.27 3.78 16.35
N ALA A 53 -7.82 4.63 17.29
CA ALA A 53 -7.20 5.91 16.97
C ALA A 53 -5.90 6.12 17.75
N LEU A 54 -4.82 6.50 17.06
CA LEU A 54 -3.57 6.99 17.65
C LEU A 54 -3.27 8.37 17.10
N LEU A 55 -3.22 9.36 17.98
CA LEU A 55 -2.98 10.76 17.65
C LEU A 55 -1.82 11.27 18.50
N GLY A 56 -0.72 11.70 17.86
CA GLY A 56 0.58 11.95 18.51
C GLY A 56 1.38 13.08 17.89
N ASN A 57 2.51 13.44 18.51
CA ASN A 57 3.51 14.36 17.94
C ASN A 57 4.70 13.55 17.41
N GLY A 58 4.44 12.75 16.38
CA GLY A 58 5.26 11.60 16.00
C GLY A 58 4.55 10.31 16.38
N ILE A 59 4.43 9.39 15.42
CA ILE A 59 3.97 8.02 15.67
C ILE A 59 4.92 7.07 14.96
N ASN A 60 5.45 6.10 15.70
CA ASN A 60 6.34 5.07 15.21
C ASN A 60 5.74 3.68 15.49
N PHE A 61 5.52 2.88 14.46
CA PHE A 61 5.25 1.46 14.60
C PHE A 61 6.56 0.71 14.36
N ASP A 62 7.14 0.17 15.43
CA ASP A 62 8.39 -0.58 15.40
C ASP A 62 8.06 -2.07 15.60
N GLY A 63 7.76 -2.76 14.51
CA GLY A 63 7.24 -4.11 14.50
C GLY A 63 5.91 -4.31 15.24
N GLY A 64 5.28 -3.24 15.72
CA GLY A 64 3.94 -3.25 16.28
C GLY A 64 2.86 -3.45 15.21
N ALA A 65 1.72 -3.97 15.63
CA ALA A 65 0.52 -4.07 14.81
C ALA A 65 -0.65 -3.28 15.43
N ALA A 66 -1.59 -2.89 14.57
CA ALA A 66 -2.91 -2.45 14.94
C ALA A 66 -3.97 -3.09 14.03
N THR A 67 -4.99 -3.70 14.63
CA THR A 67 -6.03 -4.42 13.88
C THR A 67 -7.43 -4.04 14.33
N SER A 68 -8.27 -3.59 13.40
CA SER A 68 -9.67 -3.25 13.66
C SER A 68 -10.57 -3.89 12.59
N PRO A 69 -11.00 -5.16 12.77
CA PRO A 69 -11.70 -5.91 11.73
C PRO A 69 -12.98 -5.19 11.29
N ARG A 70 -13.10 -4.90 9.99
CA ARG A 70 -14.23 -4.14 9.40
C ARG A 70 -14.48 -2.75 10.02
N GLY A 71 -13.57 -2.27 10.83
CA GLY A 71 -13.70 -1.02 11.59
C GLY A 71 -12.89 0.10 10.96
N ASN A 72 -12.50 1.06 11.79
CA ASN A 72 -11.73 2.23 11.38
C ASN A 72 -10.40 2.28 12.12
N ILE A 73 -9.30 2.53 11.42
CA ILE A 73 -8.03 2.94 12.01
C ILE A 73 -7.77 4.40 11.64
N GLN A 74 -7.48 5.23 12.65
CA GLN A 74 -7.21 6.67 12.52
C GLN A 74 -5.83 6.97 13.10
N LEU A 75 -4.85 7.29 12.25
CA LEU A 75 -3.49 7.61 12.65
C LEU A 75 -3.17 9.06 12.27
N GLY A 76 -2.76 9.88 13.25
CA GLY A 76 -2.57 11.31 13.06
C GLY A 76 -1.34 11.84 13.79
N SER A 77 -0.37 12.34 13.05
CA SER A 77 0.86 12.90 13.61
C SER A 77 0.88 14.43 13.44
N VAL A 78 0.63 15.18 14.53
CA VAL A 78 0.43 16.63 14.51
C VAL A 78 1.50 17.37 15.31
N ALA A 79 1.81 18.62 14.95
CA ALA A 79 2.77 19.43 15.68
C ALA A 79 2.26 19.88 17.07
N VAL A 80 3.16 20.44 17.87
CA VAL A 80 2.82 21.10 19.14
C VAL A 80 1.83 22.24 18.92
N ASN A 81 1.03 22.58 19.94
CA ASN A 81 0.00 23.62 19.88
C ASN A 81 -1.10 23.38 18.83
N SER A 82 -1.27 22.13 18.37
CA SER A 82 -2.34 21.75 17.44
C SER A 82 -3.63 21.40 18.19
N PHE A 83 -4.77 21.61 17.55
CA PHE A 83 -6.06 21.12 18.00
C PHE A 83 -6.66 20.18 16.96
N VAL A 84 -6.89 18.93 17.34
CA VAL A 84 -7.48 17.90 16.49
C VAL A 84 -8.93 17.71 16.87
N THR A 85 -9.85 17.87 15.93
CA THR A 85 -11.29 17.72 16.19
C THR A 85 -11.67 16.23 16.15
N LEU A 86 -12.50 15.81 17.11
CA LEU A 86 -13.08 14.47 17.16
C LEU A 86 -14.59 14.56 16.95
N GLU A 87 -15.07 13.92 15.89
CA GLU A 87 -16.49 13.79 15.58
C GLU A 87 -16.97 12.40 16.00
N SER A 88 -18.01 12.34 16.84
CA SER A 88 -18.58 11.06 17.26
C SER A 88 -19.38 10.43 16.13
N ILE A 89 -19.08 9.16 15.85
CA ILE A 89 -19.78 8.33 14.86
C ILE A 89 -20.22 7.01 15.52
N PRO A 90 -21.18 6.25 14.97
CA PRO A 90 -21.62 4.97 15.54
C PRO A 90 -20.49 3.96 15.81
N GLU A 91 -19.47 4.00 14.96
CA GLU A 91 -18.28 3.15 15.00
C GLU A 91 -17.21 3.66 15.99
N GLY A 92 -17.40 4.84 16.61
CA GLY A 92 -16.46 5.47 17.52
C GLY A 92 -16.21 6.94 17.19
N TRP A 93 -15.06 7.24 16.60
CA TRP A 93 -14.64 8.61 16.32
C TRP A 93 -14.08 8.74 14.91
N LYS A 94 -14.51 9.79 14.21
CA LYS A 94 -13.82 10.32 13.04
C LYS A 94 -12.91 11.46 13.47
N VAL A 95 -11.70 11.49 12.94
CA VAL A 95 -10.70 12.51 13.26
C VAL A 95 -10.67 13.54 12.14
N ASN A 96 -10.60 14.83 12.50
CA ASN A 96 -10.55 15.94 11.55
C ASN A 96 -9.38 16.88 11.91
N TYR A 97 -8.61 17.24 10.88
CA TYR A 97 -7.39 18.05 10.97
C TYR A 97 -7.51 19.47 10.39
N ASP A 98 -8.72 19.99 10.13
CA ASP A 98 -8.98 21.32 9.54
C ASP A 98 -8.30 22.47 10.31
N ASN A 99 -8.05 22.28 11.61
CA ASN A 99 -7.40 23.25 12.48
C ASN A 99 -5.90 22.95 12.73
N VAL A 100 -5.31 22.02 11.99
CA VAL A 100 -3.90 21.63 12.10
C VAL A 100 -3.13 22.23 10.93
N SER A 101 -2.12 23.05 11.24
CA SER A 101 -1.29 23.72 10.24
C SER A 101 0.05 23.02 9.98
N GLN A 102 0.48 22.17 10.91
CA GLN A 102 1.77 21.48 10.84
C GLN A 102 1.62 20.04 11.33
N PHE A 103 2.14 19.13 10.52
CA PHE A 103 2.18 17.70 10.83
C PHE A 103 3.58 17.27 11.24
N GLN A 104 3.66 16.12 11.89
CA GLN A 104 4.90 15.44 12.22
C GLN A 104 4.97 14.09 11.51
N ASP A 105 6.08 13.39 11.68
CA ASP A 105 6.35 12.18 10.91
C ASP A 105 5.60 10.97 11.46
N LEU A 106 5.36 10.00 10.58
CA LEU A 106 4.68 8.74 10.85
C LEU A 106 5.49 7.62 10.20
N THR A 107 6.01 6.69 10.98
CA THR A 107 6.89 5.63 10.47
C THR A 107 6.33 4.26 10.82
N PHE A 108 6.29 3.36 9.84
CA PHE A 108 6.03 1.94 9.99
C PHE A 108 7.30 1.21 9.59
N ASP A 109 7.88 0.49 10.53
CA ASP A 109 9.15 -0.18 10.38
C ASP A 109 9.13 -1.58 11.00
N ASN A 110 10.09 -2.42 10.64
CA ASN A 110 10.32 -3.73 11.21
C ASN A 110 9.11 -4.68 11.15
N LEU A 111 8.52 -4.86 9.96
CA LEU A 111 7.32 -5.69 9.75
C LEU A 111 6.11 -5.17 10.53
N ALA A 112 5.98 -3.84 10.69
CA ALA A 112 4.79 -3.24 11.28
C ALA A 112 3.54 -3.51 10.42
N SER A 113 2.37 -3.57 11.06
CA SER A 113 1.13 -3.88 10.35
C SER A 113 -0.05 -3.03 10.82
N VAL A 114 -0.82 -2.52 9.87
CA VAL A 114 -2.09 -1.84 10.12
C VAL A 114 -3.16 -2.52 9.28
N ASP A 115 -4.13 -3.16 9.93
CA ASP A 115 -5.08 -4.06 9.24
C ASP A 115 -6.55 -3.81 9.64
N THR A 116 -7.42 -3.59 8.65
CA THR A 116 -8.88 -3.53 8.84
C THR A 116 -9.66 -4.55 8.02
N SER A 117 -8.98 -5.53 7.44
CA SER A 117 -9.53 -6.57 6.58
C SER A 117 -10.70 -7.31 7.23
N GLY A 118 -11.63 -7.76 6.40
CA GLY A 118 -12.84 -8.44 6.83
C GLY A 118 -13.85 -8.58 5.71
N THR A 119 -15.07 -9.01 6.01
CA THR A 119 -16.09 -9.31 4.97
C THR A 119 -16.44 -8.15 4.04
N GLY A 120 -16.16 -6.91 4.45
CA GLY A 120 -16.20 -5.71 3.60
C GLY A 120 -14.98 -4.81 3.76
N GLY A 121 -13.85 -5.33 4.25
CA GLY A 121 -12.74 -4.49 4.70
C GLY A 121 -13.18 -3.43 5.72
N GLY A 122 -12.29 -2.52 6.07
CA GLY A 122 -12.58 -1.36 6.91
C GLY A 122 -11.91 -0.10 6.38
N ASN A 123 -11.90 0.97 7.17
CA ASN A 123 -11.29 2.23 6.76
C ASN A 123 -9.97 2.46 7.48
N ILE A 124 -8.94 2.91 6.76
CA ILE A 124 -7.66 3.32 7.33
C ILE A 124 -7.42 4.77 6.91
N ASN A 125 -7.21 5.66 7.87
CA ASN A 125 -6.92 7.07 7.61
C ASN A 125 -5.60 7.42 8.29
N ILE A 126 -4.65 7.94 7.52
CA ILE A 126 -3.29 8.25 7.99
C ILE A 126 -2.93 9.65 7.53
N THR A 127 -2.65 10.53 8.51
CA THR A 127 -2.29 11.92 8.23
C THR A 127 -0.99 12.28 8.96
N GLY A 128 -0.03 12.83 8.23
CA GLY A 128 1.30 13.16 8.76
C GLY A 128 2.09 14.06 7.81
N ARG A 129 3.32 14.42 8.18
CA ARG A 129 4.23 15.18 7.31
C ARG A 129 4.96 14.26 6.36
N ASN A 130 5.86 13.45 6.90
CA ASN A 130 6.47 12.33 6.20
C ASN A 130 5.83 11.04 6.71
N ILE A 131 5.27 10.24 5.81
CA ILE A 131 4.73 8.92 6.11
C ILE A 131 5.65 7.90 5.44
N LYS A 132 6.24 7.00 6.22
CA LYS A 132 7.21 6.01 5.73
C LYS A 132 6.75 4.60 6.06
N ILE A 133 6.70 3.74 5.04
CA ILE A 133 6.37 2.32 5.15
C ILE A 133 7.61 1.55 4.72
N LEU A 134 8.31 0.97 5.70
CA LEU A 134 9.66 0.45 5.54
C LEU A 134 9.72 -1.03 5.96
N ASN A 135 10.71 -1.74 5.43
CA ASN A 135 11.15 -3.03 5.95
C ASN A 135 10.03 -4.06 6.14
N GLY A 136 9.27 -4.30 5.07
CA GLY A 136 8.20 -5.28 5.02
C GLY A 136 6.95 -4.89 5.81
N SER A 137 6.81 -3.61 6.15
CA SER A 137 5.61 -3.11 6.84
C SER A 137 4.43 -3.01 5.88
N ALA A 138 3.22 -3.27 6.38
CA ALA A 138 2.03 -3.38 5.55
C ALA A 138 0.84 -2.58 6.10
N ILE A 139 0.11 -1.94 5.19
CA ILE A 139 -1.17 -1.26 5.46
C ILE A 139 -2.25 -1.92 4.62
N THR A 140 -3.20 -2.59 5.24
CA THR A 140 -4.10 -3.54 4.58
C THR A 140 -5.57 -3.32 4.94
N SER A 141 -6.43 -3.29 3.91
CA SER A 141 -7.88 -3.33 4.08
C SER A 141 -8.51 -4.20 3.00
N ASN A 142 -8.40 -5.53 3.17
CA ASN A 142 -8.87 -6.50 2.19
C ASN A 142 -10.37 -6.81 2.36
N THR A 143 -11.07 -6.92 1.23
CA THR A 143 -12.47 -7.36 1.16
C THR A 143 -12.54 -8.88 1.05
N LEU A 144 -12.76 -9.53 2.19
CA LEU A 144 -12.75 -11.00 2.32
C LEU A 144 -14.12 -11.65 2.07
N GLY A 145 -15.19 -10.86 1.91
CA GLY A 145 -16.56 -11.36 1.88
C GLY A 145 -17.43 -10.66 0.84
N ASN A 146 -18.74 -10.64 1.12
CA ASN A 146 -19.76 -10.18 0.20
C ASN A 146 -20.20 -8.73 0.41
N LEU A 147 -19.55 -8.00 1.32
CA LEU A 147 -19.80 -6.58 1.53
C LEU A 147 -18.76 -5.77 0.78
N ASP A 148 -19.12 -4.55 0.36
CA ASP A 148 -18.17 -3.67 -0.32
C ASP A 148 -17.11 -3.15 0.64
N GLY A 149 -15.90 -3.02 0.11
CA GLY A 149 -14.68 -2.55 0.73
C GLY A 149 -14.80 -1.15 1.34
N GLY A 150 -14.25 -0.98 2.55
CA GLY A 150 -13.90 0.34 3.09
C GLY A 150 -12.75 1.01 2.31
N LYS A 151 -12.26 2.15 2.78
CA LYS A 151 -11.26 2.96 2.07
C LYS A 151 -9.95 3.10 2.85
N ILE A 152 -8.82 3.07 2.15
CA ILE A 152 -7.53 3.54 2.70
C ILE A 152 -7.31 4.96 2.19
N GLN A 153 -7.13 5.91 3.11
CA GLN A 153 -6.84 7.31 2.82
C GLN A 153 -5.52 7.69 3.50
N ILE A 154 -4.57 8.20 2.71
CA ILE A 154 -3.27 8.65 3.20
C ILE A 154 -3.02 10.09 2.74
N GLU A 155 -2.69 10.93 3.71
CA GLU A 155 -2.40 12.35 3.53
C GLU A 155 -1.04 12.68 4.13
N ALA A 156 -0.02 12.73 3.28
CA ALA A 156 1.30 13.21 3.64
C ALA A 156 1.42 14.69 3.24
N SER A 157 1.71 15.60 4.17
CA SER A 157 1.91 17.00 3.79
C SER A 157 3.23 17.24 3.05
N ASP A 158 4.13 16.26 3.04
CA ASP A 158 5.39 16.27 2.30
C ASP A 158 5.59 14.94 1.57
N LEU A 159 6.16 13.93 2.22
CA LEU A 159 6.56 12.67 1.59
C LEU A 159 5.68 11.49 2.01
N LEU A 160 5.19 10.72 1.05
CA LEU A 160 4.86 9.31 1.26
C LEU A 160 5.96 8.44 0.65
N GLU A 161 6.65 7.66 1.46
CA GLU A 161 7.70 6.73 1.04
C GLU A 161 7.29 5.29 1.36
N ILE A 162 7.32 4.43 0.36
CA ILE A 162 7.14 2.98 0.49
C ILE A 162 8.43 2.33 0.02
N ASN A 163 9.19 1.77 0.95
CA ASN A 163 10.50 1.20 0.66
C ASN A 163 10.46 -0.31 0.92
N GLY A 164 10.46 -1.09 -0.15
CA GLY A 164 10.41 -2.55 -0.11
C GLY A 164 11.75 -3.20 0.22
N SER A 165 12.84 -2.43 0.30
CA SER A 165 14.09 -2.94 0.85
C SER A 165 13.84 -3.37 2.29
N ASP A 166 14.36 -4.54 2.63
CA ASP A 166 14.32 -5.05 3.99
C ASP A 166 15.73 -4.96 4.58
N ILE A 167 15.91 -3.91 5.36
CA ILE A 167 17.12 -3.67 6.15
C ILE A 167 17.00 -4.21 7.59
N THR A 168 15.91 -4.90 7.94
CA THR A 168 15.78 -5.51 9.29
C THR A 168 16.84 -6.58 9.58
N GLY A 169 17.64 -6.93 8.57
CA GLY A 169 18.67 -7.94 8.67
C GLY A 169 18.05 -9.30 8.88
N THR A 170 16.90 -9.56 8.22
CA THR A 170 16.20 -10.85 8.25
C THR A 170 17.22 -11.96 8.12
N LYS A 171 17.45 -12.65 9.25
CA LYS A 171 18.47 -13.68 9.34
C LYS A 171 17.99 -14.85 8.52
N LEU A 172 18.54 -14.96 7.32
CA LEU A 172 18.39 -16.14 6.50
C LEU A 172 18.84 -17.34 7.35
N ASP A 173 17.91 -18.26 7.62
CA ASP A 173 18.30 -19.54 8.20
C ASP A 173 19.27 -20.19 7.21
N SER A 174 20.51 -20.39 7.63
CA SER A 174 21.56 -20.98 6.79
C SER A 174 21.17 -22.34 6.21
N LEU A 175 20.22 -23.05 6.83
CA LEU A 175 19.68 -24.31 6.34
C LEU A 175 18.61 -24.13 5.25
N LEU A 176 17.89 -23.00 5.22
CA LEU A 176 16.89 -22.67 4.21
C LEU A 176 17.49 -21.86 3.05
N ALA A 177 18.57 -21.12 3.30
CA ALA A 177 19.37 -20.37 2.33
C ALA A 177 19.76 -21.18 1.09
N THR A 178 20.08 -22.45 1.31
CA THR A 178 20.57 -23.36 0.27
C THR A 178 19.46 -24.18 -0.36
N VAL A 179 18.20 -24.00 0.07
CA VAL A 179 17.08 -24.86 -0.31
C VAL A 179 15.94 -24.08 -0.98
N GLU A 180 15.63 -22.86 -0.56
CA GLU A 180 14.46 -22.10 -1.03
C GLU A 180 14.81 -20.72 -1.64
N ILE A 181 13.83 -20.06 -2.26
CA ILE A 181 13.94 -18.65 -2.65
C ILE A 181 13.66 -17.81 -1.41
N PHE A 182 14.63 -16.98 -1.02
CA PHE A 182 14.44 -16.05 0.09
C PHE A 182 14.26 -14.63 -0.43
N LEU A 183 13.02 -14.15 -0.32
CA LEU A 183 12.64 -12.77 -0.60
C LEU A 183 12.29 -12.09 0.73
N PRO A 184 12.59 -10.79 0.88
CA PRO A 184 12.08 -10.06 2.04
C PRO A 184 10.55 -10.02 2.07
N PHE A 185 9.93 -9.38 3.06
CA PHE A 185 8.52 -8.99 2.91
C PHE A 185 8.45 -7.69 2.10
N ALA A 186 7.42 -7.54 1.25
CA ALA A 186 7.20 -6.27 0.56
C ALA A 186 6.67 -5.24 1.56
N SER A 187 7.19 -4.01 1.50
CA SER A 187 6.51 -2.88 2.12
C SER A 187 5.36 -2.45 1.21
N GLN A 188 4.15 -2.39 1.74
CA GLN A 188 2.99 -2.23 0.86
C GLN A 188 1.80 -1.51 1.47
N ILE A 189 0.99 -0.94 0.58
CA ILE A 189 -0.42 -0.59 0.81
C ILE A 189 -1.27 -1.54 -0.02
N SER A 190 -2.27 -2.19 0.57
CA SER A 190 -3.15 -3.10 -0.18
C SER A 190 -4.62 -2.98 0.21
N SER A 191 -5.48 -3.00 -0.81
CA SER A 191 -6.93 -3.19 -0.65
C SER A 191 -7.44 -4.19 -1.68
N SER A 192 -7.13 -5.45 -1.43
CA SER A 192 -7.42 -6.55 -2.35
C SER A 192 -8.78 -7.20 -2.08
N THR A 193 -9.39 -7.76 -3.12
CA THR A 193 -10.68 -8.42 -3.10
C THR A 193 -10.52 -9.93 -3.18
N VAL A 194 -10.96 -10.64 -2.15
CA VAL A 194 -11.03 -12.11 -2.13
C VAL A 194 -12.47 -12.59 -2.27
N GLY A 195 -13.41 -11.83 -1.71
CA GLY A 195 -14.84 -12.19 -1.70
C GLY A 195 -15.60 -11.71 -2.94
N SER A 196 -16.93 -11.62 -2.80
CA SER A 196 -17.85 -11.21 -3.86
C SER A 196 -18.24 -9.73 -3.80
N GLY A 197 -17.90 -9.01 -2.73
CA GLY A 197 -18.10 -7.56 -2.62
C GLY A 197 -17.03 -6.78 -3.40
N LYS A 198 -17.27 -5.50 -3.67
CA LYS A 198 -16.27 -4.63 -4.31
C LYS A 198 -15.05 -4.45 -3.38
N GLY A 199 -13.86 -4.35 -3.96
CA GLY A 199 -12.64 -3.95 -3.25
C GLY A 199 -12.69 -2.51 -2.77
N GLY A 200 -11.90 -2.21 -1.74
CA GLY A 200 -11.80 -0.87 -1.18
C GLY A 200 -11.01 0.07 -2.08
N ASP A 201 -11.46 1.32 -2.17
CA ASP A 201 -10.70 2.34 -2.89
C ASP A 201 -9.50 2.81 -2.03
N VAL A 202 -8.42 3.24 -2.69
CA VAL A 202 -7.22 3.80 -2.04
C VAL A 202 -7.01 5.22 -2.56
N ASP A 203 -7.00 6.20 -1.65
CA ASP A 203 -6.76 7.61 -1.96
C ASP A 203 -5.47 8.08 -1.30
N ILE A 204 -4.56 8.65 -2.08
CA ILE A 204 -3.26 9.15 -1.63
C ILE A 204 -3.11 10.60 -2.05
N THR A 205 -2.79 11.46 -1.09
CA THR A 205 -2.34 12.85 -1.33
C THR A 205 -0.98 13.06 -0.68
N ALA A 206 -0.02 13.56 -1.47
CA ALA A 206 1.34 13.88 -1.00
C ALA A 206 1.92 15.08 -1.75
N GLN A 207 2.98 15.70 -1.22
CA GLN A 207 3.85 16.55 -2.05
C GLN A 207 4.66 15.65 -2.99
N ASN A 208 5.26 14.61 -2.44
CA ASN A 208 6.11 13.64 -3.11
C ASN A 208 5.69 12.21 -2.76
N LEU A 209 5.58 11.36 -3.77
CA LEU A 209 5.37 9.92 -3.59
C LEU A 209 6.61 9.17 -4.07
N LYS A 210 7.17 8.30 -3.22
CA LYS A 210 8.31 7.44 -3.56
C LYS A 210 8.00 5.97 -3.32
N LEU A 211 8.18 5.15 -4.35
CA LEU A 211 8.19 3.69 -4.25
C LEU A 211 9.58 3.19 -4.60
N ILE A 212 10.28 2.62 -3.62
CA ILE A 212 11.71 2.31 -3.72
C ILE A 212 11.92 0.84 -3.45
N ASP A 213 12.79 0.21 -4.24
CA ASP A 213 13.28 -1.17 -4.04
C ASP A 213 12.14 -2.15 -3.77
N GLY A 214 11.12 -2.13 -4.64
CA GLY A 214 9.86 -2.87 -4.61
C GLY A 214 8.89 -2.56 -3.48
N GLY A 215 8.83 -1.28 -3.08
CA GLY A 215 7.64 -0.76 -2.43
C GLY A 215 6.43 -0.86 -3.36
N ALA A 216 5.26 -1.21 -2.82
CA ALA A 216 4.09 -1.53 -3.63
C ALA A 216 2.78 -0.88 -3.16
N ILE A 217 1.90 -0.56 -4.12
CA ILE A 217 0.50 -0.21 -3.90
C ILE A 217 -0.36 -1.13 -4.77
N GLU A 218 -1.15 -1.99 -4.15
CA GLU A 218 -1.81 -3.10 -4.85
C GLU A 218 -3.30 -3.23 -4.50
N LEU A 219 -4.15 -3.14 -5.54
CA LEU A 219 -5.58 -3.41 -5.43
C LEU A 219 -5.95 -4.53 -6.39
N GLN A 220 -5.88 -5.78 -5.94
CA GLN A 220 -6.02 -6.96 -6.79
C GLN A 220 -7.29 -7.75 -6.46
N THR A 221 -7.90 -8.40 -7.46
CA THR A 221 -8.84 -9.49 -7.20
C THR A 221 -8.09 -10.82 -7.15
N PHE A 222 -8.30 -11.60 -6.10
CA PHE A 222 -7.64 -12.89 -5.89
C PHE A 222 -8.42 -14.05 -6.53
N PRO A 223 -7.76 -15.19 -6.85
CA PRO A 223 -8.42 -16.37 -7.39
C PRO A 223 -9.66 -16.78 -6.58
N GLY A 224 -10.79 -16.96 -7.27
CA GLY A 224 -12.08 -17.28 -6.65
C GLY A 224 -12.95 -16.06 -6.30
N SER A 225 -12.41 -14.84 -6.34
CA SER A 225 -13.22 -13.62 -6.18
C SER A 225 -14.16 -13.42 -7.36
N THR A 226 -15.42 -13.09 -7.07
CA THR A 226 -16.41 -12.64 -8.06
C THR A 226 -16.74 -11.15 -7.93
N GLY A 227 -16.13 -10.46 -6.96
CA GLY A 227 -16.25 -9.02 -6.76
C GLY A 227 -15.23 -8.26 -7.61
N THR A 228 -15.48 -6.98 -7.87
CA THR A 228 -14.53 -6.13 -8.60
C THR A 228 -13.47 -5.54 -7.67
N GLY A 229 -12.32 -5.12 -8.22
CA GLY A 229 -11.30 -4.37 -7.49
C GLY A 229 -11.75 -2.94 -7.15
N GLY A 230 -11.10 -2.36 -6.14
CA GLY A 230 -11.24 -0.93 -5.84
C GLY A 230 -10.40 -0.05 -6.77
N ASN A 231 -10.68 1.25 -6.79
CA ASN A 231 -9.91 2.22 -7.57
C ASN A 231 -8.80 2.85 -6.73
N LEU A 232 -7.72 3.23 -7.41
CA LEU A 232 -6.60 3.98 -6.85
C LEU A 232 -6.63 5.42 -7.37
N SER A 233 -6.57 6.40 -6.48
CA SER A 233 -6.44 7.82 -6.79
C SER A 233 -5.20 8.39 -6.11
N ILE A 234 -4.26 8.92 -6.88
CA ILE A 234 -3.02 9.53 -6.38
C ILE A 234 -2.97 10.99 -6.83
N VAL A 235 -2.76 11.88 -5.87
CA VAL A 235 -2.45 13.29 -6.09
C VAL A 235 -1.10 13.58 -5.45
N ALA A 236 -0.05 13.69 -6.26
CA ALA A 236 1.28 14.05 -5.81
C ALA A 236 1.65 15.44 -6.36
N MET A 237 1.74 16.47 -5.52
CA MET A 237 1.84 17.86 -5.99
C MET A 237 3.10 18.12 -6.83
N ASP A 238 4.23 17.54 -6.45
CA ASP A 238 5.51 17.70 -7.16
C ASP A 238 5.88 16.48 -7.99
N SER A 239 5.94 15.30 -7.36
CA SER A 239 6.52 14.15 -8.04
C SER A 239 6.01 12.79 -7.57
N ILE A 240 6.03 11.86 -8.51
CA ILE A 240 6.00 10.42 -8.26
C ILE A 240 7.32 9.85 -8.79
N GLU A 241 8.12 9.29 -7.88
CA GLU A 241 9.33 8.54 -8.21
C GLU A 241 9.10 7.08 -7.86
N SER A 242 9.21 6.18 -8.83
CA SER A 242 9.18 4.74 -8.58
C SER A 242 10.44 4.13 -9.18
N ASN A 243 11.22 3.43 -8.36
CA ASN A 243 12.47 2.85 -8.81
C ASN A 243 12.76 1.52 -8.12
N GLY A 244 13.44 0.66 -8.87
CA GLY A 244 14.09 -0.52 -8.34
C GLY A 244 13.20 -1.73 -8.19
N ILE A 245 13.87 -2.79 -7.76
CA ILE A 245 13.33 -4.10 -7.44
C ILE A 245 13.80 -4.47 -6.03
N ARG A 246 12.98 -5.16 -5.25
CA ARG A 246 13.36 -5.70 -3.94
C ARG A 246 14.65 -6.49 -4.05
N PRO A 247 15.61 -6.31 -3.14
CA PRO A 247 16.81 -7.12 -3.11
C PRO A 247 16.47 -8.61 -3.02
N LEU A 248 17.13 -9.42 -3.85
CA LEU A 248 17.11 -10.87 -3.72
C LEU A 248 18.15 -11.27 -2.69
N LEU A 249 17.72 -11.92 -1.61
CA LEU A 249 18.58 -12.27 -0.49
C LEU A 249 19.23 -13.65 -0.67
N GLY A 250 18.62 -14.56 -1.44
CA GLY A 250 19.21 -15.84 -1.80
C GLY A 250 18.29 -16.72 -2.66
N VAL A 251 18.91 -17.64 -3.42
CA VAL A 251 18.21 -18.69 -4.19
C VAL A 251 18.89 -20.02 -3.87
N GLY A 252 18.14 -20.93 -3.27
CA GLY A 252 18.59 -22.28 -2.93
C GLY A 252 18.42 -23.31 -4.06
N ASP A 253 19.02 -24.48 -3.89
CA ASP A 253 19.11 -25.56 -4.87
C ASP A 253 17.75 -26.19 -5.26
N ASN A 254 16.66 -25.98 -4.52
CA ASN A 254 15.33 -26.45 -4.96
C ASN A 254 14.54 -25.41 -5.74
N ALA A 255 14.99 -24.14 -5.78
CA ALA A 255 14.33 -23.09 -6.56
C ALA A 255 14.39 -23.34 -8.07
N ILE A 256 15.40 -24.09 -8.53
CA ILE A 256 15.52 -24.55 -9.93
C ILE A 256 14.42 -25.52 -10.37
N ASN A 257 13.63 -26.09 -9.45
CA ASN A 257 12.45 -26.89 -9.79
C ASN A 257 11.15 -26.06 -9.91
N LEU A 258 11.17 -24.75 -9.61
CA LEU A 258 10.02 -23.84 -9.80
C LEU A 258 9.90 -23.31 -11.24
N ILE A 259 10.76 -23.74 -12.17
CA ILE A 259 10.77 -23.24 -13.54
C ILE A 259 9.51 -23.72 -14.27
N LEU A 260 8.54 -22.83 -14.45
CA LEU A 260 7.61 -22.93 -15.58
C LEU A 260 8.46 -22.91 -16.87
N PRO A 261 8.21 -23.78 -17.86
CA PRO A 261 9.10 -23.97 -19.01
C PRO A 261 9.32 -22.74 -19.91
N THR A 262 8.71 -21.59 -19.60
CA THR A 262 8.60 -20.43 -20.47
C THR A 262 9.21 -19.14 -19.91
N ILE A 263 9.46 -19.02 -18.59
CA ILE A 263 10.04 -17.80 -17.97
C ILE A 263 11.26 -18.18 -17.12
N PRO A 264 12.45 -17.59 -17.34
CA PRO A 264 13.61 -17.79 -16.47
C PRO A 264 13.33 -17.40 -15.02
N LEU A 265 13.82 -18.17 -14.06
CA LEU A 265 13.58 -17.94 -12.63
C LEU A 265 13.92 -16.51 -12.20
N ASP A 266 15.08 -15.99 -12.60
CA ASP A 266 15.50 -14.63 -12.23
C ASP A 266 14.50 -13.58 -12.75
N THR A 267 13.94 -13.77 -13.95
CA THR A 267 12.90 -12.87 -14.48
C THR A 267 11.61 -12.98 -13.69
N ALA A 268 11.21 -14.18 -13.26
CA ALA A 268 10.04 -14.36 -12.40
C ALA A 268 10.24 -13.70 -11.02
N ILE A 269 11.46 -13.75 -10.48
CA ILE A 269 11.82 -13.06 -9.23
C ILE A 269 11.76 -11.54 -9.43
N ASP A 270 12.33 -10.98 -10.50
CA ASP A 270 12.26 -9.54 -10.79
C ASP A 270 10.82 -9.04 -10.89
N LEU A 271 9.95 -9.78 -11.59
CA LEU A 271 8.54 -9.43 -11.73
C LEU A 271 7.82 -9.39 -10.38
N ASN A 272 8.16 -10.29 -9.45
CA ASN A 272 7.59 -10.30 -8.10
C ASN A 272 8.19 -9.22 -7.18
N GLN A 273 9.27 -8.57 -7.60
CA GLN A 273 10.05 -7.69 -6.76
C GLN A 273 10.03 -6.23 -7.22
N ALA A 274 9.44 -5.89 -8.37
CA ALA A 274 9.40 -4.52 -8.87
C ALA A 274 8.67 -3.55 -7.93
N SER A 275 9.10 -2.29 -7.92
CA SER A 275 8.30 -1.19 -7.36
C SER A 275 7.07 -1.01 -8.23
N GLU A 276 5.88 -1.18 -7.65
CA GLU A 276 4.65 -1.31 -8.43
C GLU A 276 3.50 -0.45 -7.88
N ILE A 277 2.81 0.23 -8.80
CA ILE A 277 1.47 0.79 -8.60
C ILE A 277 0.52 0.00 -9.49
N ALA A 278 -0.31 -0.86 -8.90
CA ALA A 278 -1.14 -1.75 -9.70
C ALA A 278 -2.57 -1.93 -9.19
N THR A 279 -3.46 -2.07 -10.18
CA THR A 279 -4.69 -2.83 -9.99
C THR A 279 -4.64 -4.05 -10.90
N ALA A 280 -5.14 -5.19 -10.42
CA ALA A 280 -5.10 -6.42 -11.20
C ALA A 280 -6.36 -7.24 -11.03
N SER A 281 -6.70 -8.00 -12.07
CA SER A 281 -7.75 -9.02 -12.01
C SER A 281 -7.10 -10.39 -12.13
N ILE A 282 -7.02 -11.13 -11.03
CA ILE A 282 -6.53 -12.53 -11.01
C ILE A 282 -7.71 -13.49 -10.87
N SER A 283 -8.92 -13.02 -11.21
CA SER A 283 -10.18 -13.74 -11.02
C SER A 283 -11.20 -13.42 -12.13
N THR A 284 -12.44 -13.84 -11.94
CA THR A 284 -13.55 -13.47 -12.84
C THR A 284 -14.06 -12.05 -12.60
N GLY A 285 -13.67 -11.41 -11.50
CA GLY A 285 -14.02 -10.03 -11.16
C GLY A 285 -13.09 -9.02 -11.79
N ASP A 286 -13.64 -7.92 -12.32
CA ASP A 286 -12.88 -6.88 -13.01
C ASP A 286 -11.93 -6.11 -12.06
N ALA A 287 -10.78 -5.68 -12.57
CA ALA A 287 -9.86 -4.79 -11.86
C ALA A 287 -10.41 -3.36 -11.76
N GLY A 288 -9.98 -2.60 -10.76
CA GLY A 288 -10.32 -1.18 -10.64
C GLY A 288 -9.40 -0.28 -11.47
N ASN A 289 -9.67 1.03 -11.46
CA ASN A 289 -8.92 2.01 -12.25
C ASN A 289 -7.80 2.67 -11.44
N ILE A 290 -6.81 3.23 -12.14
CA ILE A 290 -5.75 4.07 -11.58
C ILE A 290 -5.93 5.49 -12.12
N ASN A 291 -6.02 6.48 -11.22
CA ASN A 291 -6.05 7.89 -11.58
C ASN A 291 -4.88 8.60 -10.88
N ILE A 292 -4.02 9.26 -11.65
CA ILE A 292 -2.82 9.94 -11.15
C ILE A 292 -2.85 11.39 -11.63
N SER A 293 -2.64 12.32 -10.70
CA SER A 293 -2.39 13.73 -10.98
C SER A 293 -1.08 14.16 -10.31
N THR A 294 -0.14 14.68 -11.10
CA THR A 294 1.15 15.16 -10.57
C THR A 294 1.83 16.18 -11.46
N THR A 295 2.93 16.76 -10.98
CA THR A 295 3.80 17.59 -11.82
C THR A 295 4.76 16.71 -12.63
N ASN A 296 5.45 15.76 -11.99
CA ASN A 296 6.42 14.88 -12.66
C ASN A 296 6.24 13.41 -12.28
N ILE A 297 6.46 12.51 -13.25
CA ILE A 297 6.59 11.06 -12.99
C ILE A 297 7.96 10.61 -13.49
N ARG A 298 8.65 9.81 -12.68
CA ARG A 298 9.88 9.13 -13.05
C ARG A 298 9.80 7.66 -12.65
N LEU A 299 9.86 6.77 -13.63
CA LEU A 299 9.93 5.32 -13.46
C LEU A 299 11.29 4.81 -13.92
N GLU A 300 12.01 4.14 -13.03
CA GLU A 300 13.35 3.60 -13.32
C GLU A 300 13.54 2.17 -12.81
N ASP A 301 14.60 1.52 -13.29
CA ASP A 301 15.13 0.29 -12.71
C ASP A 301 14.11 -0.86 -12.55
N GLY A 302 13.17 -0.97 -13.51
CA GLY A 302 12.15 -2.02 -13.55
C GLY A 302 10.83 -1.68 -12.87
N ALA A 303 10.66 -0.44 -12.39
CA ALA A 303 9.42 0.02 -11.78
C ALA A 303 8.21 0.05 -12.75
N THR A 304 7.03 -0.30 -12.26
CA THR A 304 5.81 -0.45 -13.08
C THR A 304 4.61 0.34 -12.55
N ILE A 305 3.78 0.82 -13.47
CA ILE A 305 2.41 1.22 -13.22
C ILE A 305 1.52 0.38 -14.13
N SER A 306 0.62 -0.44 -13.58
CA SER A 306 -0.08 -1.45 -14.38
C SER A 306 -1.56 -1.63 -14.05
N VAL A 307 -2.35 -1.93 -15.08
CA VAL A 307 -3.73 -2.43 -14.96
C VAL A 307 -3.87 -3.70 -15.79
N SER A 308 -3.77 -4.86 -15.14
CA SER A 308 -3.58 -6.13 -15.85
C SER A 308 -4.57 -7.22 -15.43
N PRO A 309 -5.36 -7.78 -16.38
CA PRO A 309 -6.06 -9.04 -16.13
C PRO A 309 -5.14 -10.24 -16.39
N PHE A 310 -5.10 -11.14 -15.40
CA PHE A 310 -4.44 -12.44 -15.41
C PHE A 310 -5.46 -13.60 -15.45
N SER A 311 -6.75 -13.29 -15.56
CA SER A 311 -7.84 -14.26 -15.69
C SER A 311 -8.95 -13.71 -16.61
N THR A 312 -10.21 -14.08 -16.40
CA THR A 312 -11.33 -13.71 -17.27
C THR A 312 -11.95 -12.34 -16.95
N GLY A 313 -11.70 -11.79 -15.76
CA GLY A 313 -12.08 -10.41 -15.43
C GLY A 313 -11.30 -9.40 -16.27
N LYS A 314 -11.87 -8.20 -16.47
CA LYS A 314 -11.27 -7.16 -17.31
C LYS A 314 -10.24 -6.32 -16.55
N GLY A 315 -9.28 -5.77 -17.28
CA GLY A 315 -8.39 -4.72 -16.79
C GLY A 315 -9.13 -3.40 -16.60
N GLY A 316 -8.63 -2.57 -15.67
CA GLY A 316 -9.11 -1.21 -15.47
C GLY A 316 -8.46 -0.21 -16.42
N THR A 317 -8.79 1.06 -16.24
CA THR A 317 -8.19 2.18 -16.99
C THR A 317 -7.10 2.86 -16.16
N ILE A 318 -5.99 3.24 -16.79
CA ILE A 318 -5.00 4.17 -16.25
C ILE A 318 -5.26 5.56 -16.84
N ASN A 319 -5.54 6.55 -15.99
CA ASN A 319 -5.57 7.96 -16.35
C ASN A 319 -4.42 8.68 -15.65
N ILE A 320 -3.49 9.25 -16.41
CA ILE A 320 -2.38 10.06 -15.89
C ILE A 320 -2.49 11.48 -16.42
N ASP A 321 -2.55 12.44 -15.52
CA ASP A 321 -2.34 13.87 -15.81
C ASP A 321 -1.04 14.33 -15.13
N SER A 322 -0.01 14.58 -15.95
CA SER A 322 1.29 15.09 -15.51
C SER A 322 1.52 16.47 -16.11
N SER A 323 1.55 17.50 -15.27
CA SER A 323 1.61 18.88 -15.76
C SER A 323 2.97 19.26 -16.39
N GLN A 324 4.05 18.52 -16.13
CA GLN A 324 5.38 18.80 -16.70
C GLN A 324 5.97 17.63 -17.48
N SER A 325 6.25 16.50 -16.83
CA SER A 325 6.93 15.41 -17.54
C SER A 325 6.71 14.01 -16.97
N ILE A 326 6.80 13.04 -17.86
CA ILE A 326 6.86 11.61 -17.55
C ILE A 326 8.15 11.07 -18.16
N GLU A 327 8.97 10.42 -17.34
CA GLU A 327 10.19 9.74 -17.75
C GLU A 327 10.10 8.25 -17.39
N ILE A 328 10.19 7.37 -18.39
CA ILE A 328 10.22 5.91 -18.23
C ILE A 328 11.56 5.43 -18.75
N ILE A 329 12.42 4.95 -17.84
CA ILE A 329 13.84 4.74 -18.12
C ILE A 329 14.25 3.34 -17.69
N GLY A 330 14.86 2.62 -18.61
CA GLY A 330 15.62 1.44 -18.24
C GLY A 330 14.77 0.19 -18.00
N ALA A 331 15.43 -0.77 -17.38
CA ALA A 331 14.91 -2.05 -16.94
C ALA A 331 15.61 -2.42 -15.63
N SER A 332 15.14 -3.49 -14.98
CA SER A 332 15.71 -4.04 -13.78
C SER A 332 17.23 -4.14 -13.90
N PRO A 333 18.00 -3.53 -12.99
CA PRO A 333 19.45 -3.59 -13.03
C PRO A 333 19.99 -5.00 -12.71
N ARG A 334 19.15 -5.89 -12.16
CA ARG A 334 19.54 -7.27 -11.86
C ARG A 334 19.59 -8.16 -13.10
N THR A 335 18.52 -8.17 -13.89
CA THR A 335 18.42 -9.08 -15.05
C THR A 335 18.40 -8.36 -16.40
N GLY A 336 18.02 -7.08 -16.43
CA GLY A 336 17.68 -6.37 -17.65
C GLY A 336 16.38 -6.85 -18.32
N SER A 337 15.67 -7.81 -17.71
CA SER A 337 14.50 -8.48 -18.32
C SER A 337 13.16 -7.85 -17.95
N VAL A 338 13.12 -7.04 -16.89
CA VAL A 338 11.89 -6.35 -16.44
C VAL A 338 12.04 -4.86 -16.72
N SER A 339 11.48 -4.38 -17.81
CA SER A 339 11.51 -2.96 -18.16
C SER A 339 10.70 -2.11 -17.18
N SER A 340 11.12 -0.86 -16.99
CA SER A 340 10.24 0.15 -16.42
C SER A 340 9.09 0.43 -17.37
N SER A 341 7.86 0.51 -16.87
CA SER A 341 6.70 0.60 -17.78
C SER A 341 5.43 1.19 -17.19
N ILE A 342 4.57 1.74 -18.08
CA ILE A 342 3.18 2.09 -17.79
C ILE A 342 2.27 1.31 -18.73
N THR A 343 1.49 0.35 -18.22
CA THR A 343 0.85 -0.65 -19.08
C THR A 343 -0.60 -0.97 -18.73
N ALA A 344 -1.39 -1.25 -19.77
CA ALA A 344 -2.72 -1.85 -19.68
C ALA A 344 -2.72 -3.10 -20.57
N ASN A 345 -2.18 -4.21 -20.06
CA ASN A 345 -1.94 -5.43 -20.84
C ASN A 345 -2.81 -6.58 -20.35
N SER A 346 -3.36 -7.37 -21.27
CA SER A 346 -4.02 -8.63 -20.92
C SER A 346 -3.05 -9.80 -21.06
N PHE A 347 -3.07 -10.67 -20.05
CA PHE A 347 -2.27 -11.90 -19.99
C PHE A 347 -3.13 -13.18 -20.07
N ALA A 348 -4.46 -13.03 -20.22
CA ALA A 348 -5.42 -14.13 -20.26
C ALA A 348 -6.66 -13.76 -21.11
N ASP A 349 -7.83 -14.35 -20.82
CA ASP A 349 -9.06 -14.13 -21.59
C ASP A 349 -9.75 -12.79 -21.32
N GLY A 350 -9.39 -12.12 -20.21
CA GLY A 350 -9.91 -10.80 -19.84
C GLY A 350 -9.45 -9.71 -20.80
N ASN A 351 -10.32 -8.77 -21.15
CA ASN A 351 -9.90 -7.64 -21.98
C ASN A 351 -8.95 -6.73 -21.21
N ALA A 352 -7.87 -6.30 -21.85
CA ALA A 352 -7.07 -5.16 -21.38
C ALA A 352 -7.98 -3.92 -21.26
N GLY A 353 -7.64 -3.04 -20.33
CA GLY A 353 -8.31 -1.74 -20.24
C GLY A 353 -7.58 -0.67 -21.03
N ASP A 354 -7.91 0.59 -20.74
CA ASP A 354 -7.39 1.74 -21.49
C ASP A 354 -6.23 2.42 -20.75
N LEU A 355 -5.28 2.99 -21.51
CA LEU A 355 -4.24 3.88 -20.98
C LEU A 355 -4.38 5.26 -21.61
N LYS A 356 -4.61 6.27 -20.76
CA LYS A 356 -4.68 7.68 -21.15
C LYS A 356 -3.63 8.48 -20.40
N ILE A 357 -2.70 9.05 -21.15
CA ILE A 357 -1.62 9.91 -20.63
C ILE A 357 -1.78 11.32 -21.20
N ASN A 358 -1.83 12.31 -20.31
CA ASN A 358 -1.75 13.72 -20.62
C ASN A 358 -0.47 14.29 -19.99
N THR A 359 0.48 14.77 -20.81
CA THR A 359 1.69 15.43 -20.31
C THR A 359 2.31 16.37 -21.34
N ASN A 360 3.06 17.36 -20.86
CA ASN A 360 3.83 18.26 -21.71
C ASN A 360 5.05 17.58 -22.34
N ARG A 361 5.67 16.62 -21.64
CA ARG A 361 6.83 15.88 -22.15
C ARG A 361 6.82 14.43 -21.67
N LEU A 362 6.72 13.50 -22.62
CA LEU A 362 6.95 12.07 -22.40
C LEU A 362 8.33 11.69 -22.93
N THR A 363 9.18 11.13 -22.07
CA THR A 363 10.49 10.59 -22.43
C THR A 363 10.54 9.11 -22.11
N ILE A 364 10.82 8.29 -23.11
CA ILE A 364 10.98 6.84 -22.98
C ILE A 364 12.34 6.47 -23.54
N ARG A 365 13.20 5.83 -22.74
CA ARG A 365 14.56 5.45 -23.16
C ARG A 365 15.11 4.26 -22.41
N ASP A 366 16.22 3.76 -22.91
CA ASP A 366 17.04 2.72 -22.25
C ASP A 366 16.30 1.39 -21.97
N GLY A 367 15.20 1.11 -22.69
CA GLY A 367 14.43 -0.13 -22.59
C GLY A 367 13.10 0.00 -21.85
N GLY A 368 12.76 1.17 -21.32
CA GLY A 368 11.43 1.46 -20.80
C GLY A 368 10.37 1.52 -21.89
N PHE A 369 9.09 1.31 -21.55
CA PHE A 369 7.99 1.37 -22.53
C PHE A 369 6.62 1.80 -21.98
#